data_AF-A0A5C3N0Z7-F1
#
_entry.id   AF-A0A5C3N0Z7-F1
#
_cell.length_a   1.000
_cell.length_b   1.000
_cell.length_c   1.000
_cell.angle_alpha   90.00
_cell.angle_beta   90.00
_cell.angle_gamma   90.00
#
_symmetry.space_group_name_H-M   'P 1'
#
loop_
_entity.id
_entity.type
_entity.pdbx_description
1 polymer ?
#
loop_
_entity_poly.entity_id
_entity_poly.type
_entity_poly.pdbx_seq_one_letter_code
_entity_poly.pdbx_strand_id
1 'polypeptide(L)'
;MQVNKFSGHYVHLTEPKYFDWDGFKYAVESYPGYDLIGVPPDYDMRSIAAEQLGESTGRSLQVPTYSSAEGDAILMPRGIEEQALENVLNWMTATLKDVVGMAINENELRATVTNVFTNLEWAHSSGFADFSSTSVGTNSSWEYRTVFAYPARGDPSRFLSVVTTIYLEANIKEESTWWGIETTTTACFKALIKPGKLLVTKGFKSPV
;
A
#
# COMPACT_ATOMS: atom_id res chain seq x y z
N MET A 1 -3.28 -15.13 -4.48
CA MET A 1 -2.03 -15.85 -4.14
C MET A 1 -0.87 -15.56 -5.09
N GLN A 2 -1.03 -15.64 -6.41
CA GLN A 2 0.09 -15.44 -7.34
C GLN A 2 0.66 -14.02 -7.31
N VAL A 3 -0.19 -12.99 -7.13
CA VAL A 3 0.28 -11.61 -6.93
C VAL A 3 1.09 -11.48 -5.64
N ASN A 4 0.63 -12.04 -4.52
CA ASN A 4 1.39 -12.04 -3.26
C ASN A 4 2.75 -12.73 -3.39
N LYS A 5 2.81 -13.85 -4.15
CA LYS A 5 4.09 -14.53 -4.44
C LYS A 5 5.02 -13.62 -5.24
N PHE A 6 4.49 -13.01 -6.29
CA PHE A 6 5.23 -12.08 -7.13
C PHE A 6 5.74 -10.87 -6.33
N SER A 7 4.86 -10.18 -5.59
CA SER A 7 5.25 -9.01 -4.78
C SER A 7 6.21 -9.39 -3.65
N GLY A 8 6.02 -10.55 -3.02
CA GLY A 8 6.88 -11.04 -1.94
C GLY A 8 8.34 -11.25 -2.36
N HIS A 9 8.60 -11.48 -3.65
CA HIS A 9 9.97 -11.58 -4.18
C HIS A 9 10.77 -10.27 -4.04
N TYR A 10 10.08 -9.15 -3.92
CA TYR A 10 10.69 -7.81 -3.79
C TYR A 10 10.78 -7.35 -2.34
N VAL A 11 10.59 -8.24 -1.37
CA VAL A 11 10.87 -7.94 0.04
C VAL A 11 12.31 -8.31 0.35
N HIS A 12 13.12 -7.32 0.71
CA HIS A 12 14.45 -7.58 1.26
C HIS A 12 14.32 -8.11 2.68
N LEU A 13 14.81 -9.32 2.92
CA LEU A 13 14.73 -9.99 4.22
C LEU A 13 15.96 -9.75 5.11
N THR A 14 16.96 -9.03 4.61
CA THR A 14 18.14 -8.60 5.37
C THR A 14 17.86 -7.31 6.11
N GLU A 15 18.24 -7.21 7.38
CA GLU A 15 17.97 -6.02 8.19
C GLU A 15 18.72 -4.77 7.68
N PRO A 16 18.05 -3.60 7.58
CA PRO A 16 16.61 -3.41 7.81
C PRO A 16 15.79 -4.01 6.67
N LYS A 17 14.73 -4.76 6.99
CA LYS A 17 13.82 -5.29 5.97
C LYS A 17 13.00 -4.17 5.32
N TYR A 18 12.81 -4.24 4.01
CA TYR A 18 12.02 -3.26 3.27
C TYR A 18 11.46 -3.84 1.96
N PHE A 19 10.46 -3.18 1.40
CA PHE A 19 9.95 -3.49 0.06
C PHE A 19 10.72 -2.72 -1.04
N ASP A 20 11.36 -3.43 -1.96
CA ASP A 20 12.01 -2.88 -3.15
C ASP A 20 11.00 -2.45 -4.21
N TRP A 21 10.51 -1.23 -4.05
CA TRP A 21 9.58 -0.62 -4.97
C TRP A 21 10.14 -0.43 -6.37
N ASP A 22 11.45 -0.15 -6.50
CA ASP A 22 12.06 0.11 -7.80
C ASP A 22 12.21 -1.19 -8.59
N GLY A 23 12.68 -2.26 -7.95
CA GLY A 23 12.72 -3.60 -8.53
C GLY A 23 11.33 -4.15 -8.85
N PHE A 24 10.37 -3.98 -7.94
CA PHE A 24 8.98 -4.41 -8.18
C PHE A 24 8.38 -3.69 -9.39
N LYS A 25 8.51 -2.37 -9.44
CA LYS A 25 8.03 -1.56 -10.55
C LYS A 25 8.70 -1.97 -11.86
N TYR A 26 10.03 -2.08 -11.89
CA TYR A 26 10.77 -2.51 -13.07
C TYR A 26 10.27 -3.85 -13.60
N ALA A 27 9.99 -4.79 -12.70
CA ALA A 27 9.48 -6.11 -13.07
C ALA A 27 8.05 -6.09 -13.59
N VAL A 28 7.18 -5.22 -13.06
CA VAL A 28 5.82 -5.01 -13.60
C VAL A 28 5.89 -4.39 -14.99
N GLU A 29 6.71 -3.34 -15.17
CA GLU A 29 6.84 -2.62 -16.45
C GLU A 29 7.50 -3.49 -17.54
N SER A 30 8.42 -4.37 -17.15
CA SER A 30 9.11 -5.28 -18.07
C SER A 30 8.38 -6.61 -18.28
N TYR A 31 7.22 -6.82 -17.63
CA TYR A 31 6.48 -8.07 -17.74
C TYR A 31 5.85 -8.21 -19.14
N PRO A 32 6.18 -9.26 -19.91
CA PRO A 32 5.72 -9.39 -21.30
C PRO A 32 4.28 -9.92 -21.42
N GLY A 33 3.70 -10.43 -20.33
CA GLY A 33 2.35 -11.00 -20.32
C GLY A 33 1.27 -9.92 -20.19
N TYR A 34 0.09 -10.20 -20.76
CA TYR A 34 -1.09 -9.32 -20.65
C TYR A 34 -1.97 -9.63 -19.42
N ASP A 35 -1.59 -10.63 -18.63
CA ASP A 35 -2.30 -11.13 -17.46
C ASP A 35 -1.89 -10.41 -16.16
N LEU A 36 -0.89 -9.52 -16.21
CA LEU A 36 -0.50 -8.63 -15.13
C LEU A 36 -0.09 -7.28 -15.71
N ILE A 37 -0.82 -6.21 -15.39
CA ILE A 37 -0.55 -4.88 -15.93
C ILE A 37 -0.57 -3.87 -14.78
N GLY A 38 0.44 -3.01 -14.70
CA GLY A 38 0.43 -1.85 -13.81
C GLY A 38 -0.60 -0.82 -14.28
N VAL A 39 -1.45 -0.35 -13.37
CA VAL A 39 -2.44 0.71 -13.65
C VAL A 39 -2.24 1.87 -12.69
N PRO A 40 -2.48 3.11 -13.12
CA PRO A 40 -2.38 4.26 -12.23
C PRO A 40 -3.37 4.10 -11.06
N PRO A 41 -2.98 4.47 -9.83
CA PRO A 41 -3.94 4.68 -8.77
C PRO A 41 -4.96 5.73 -9.21
N ASP A 42 -6.23 5.53 -8.87
CA ASP A 42 -7.30 6.45 -9.24
C ASP A 42 -7.29 7.66 -8.29
N TYR A 43 -6.22 8.45 -8.33
CA TYR A 43 -6.04 9.68 -7.54
C TYR A 43 -7.16 10.72 -7.77
N ASP A 44 -7.99 10.48 -8.78
CA ASP A 44 -9.01 11.38 -9.25
C ASP A 44 -10.30 10.62 -9.58
N MET A 45 -10.94 10.00 -8.58
CA MET A 45 -12.32 9.48 -8.65
C MET A 45 -13.39 10.52 -9.08
N ARG A 46 -12.99 11.65 -9.70
CA ARG A 46 -13.82 12.50 -10.56
C ARG A 46 -13.77 12.12 -12.05
N SER A 47 -12.89 11.22 -12.48
CA SER A 47 -12.61 10.99 -13.91
C SER A 47 -13.14 9.67 -14.49
N ILE A 48 -13.78 8.79 -13.70
CA ILE A 48 -14.48 7.60 -14.23
C ILE A 48 -15.87 7.99 -14.77
N ALA A 49 -15.87 8.97 -15.67
CA ALA A 49 -16.88 9.19 -16.71
C ALA A 49 -16.36 8.68 -18.07
N ALA A 50 -15.36 7.81 -18.08
CA ALA A 50 -14.86 7.13 -19.28
C ALA A 50 -15.71 5.92 -19.69
N GLU A 51 -17.01 5.92 -19.36
CA GLU A 51 -18.02 5.04 -19.94
C GLU A 51 -18.52 5.53 -21.32
N GLN A 52 -17.82 6.49 -21.92
CA GLN A 52 -17.93 6.78 -23.34
C GLN A 52 -16.56 6.70 -23.99
N LEU A 53 -16.22 5.53 -24.53
CA LEU A 53 -15.83 5.37 -25.93
C LEU A 53 -15.33 3.94 -26.14
N GLY A 54 -16.18 3.16 -26.81
CA GLY A 54 -15.69 2.07 -27.62
C GLY A 54 -14.84 2.57 -28.77
N GLU A 55 -14.09 1.63 -29.33
CA GLU A 55 -13.47 1.63 -30.65
C GLU A 55 -12.29 2.58 -30.91
N SER A 56 -11.15 1.92 -31.15
CA SER A 56 -10.22 2.20 -32.25
C SER A 56 -9.64 3.62 -32.35
N THR A 57 -8.36 3.76 -32.02
CA THR A 57 -7.31 4.08 -33.01
C THR A 57 -5.95 4.09 -32.34
N GLY A 58 -4.95 3.54 -33.03
CA GLY A 58 -3.56 3.54 -32.60
C GLY A 58 -3.06 4.95 -32.31
N ARG A 59 -2.87 5.23 -31.02
CA ARG A 59 -1.97 6.26 -30.51
C ARG A 59 -1.19 5.58 -29.39
N SER A 60 0.13 5.69 -29.46
CA SER A 60 1.02 5.32 -28.35
C SER A 60 0.47 6.01 -27.09
N LEU A 61 -0.15 5.22 -26.23
CA LEU A 61 -0.60 5.66 -24.92
C LEU A 61 0.70 5.94 -24.17
N GLN A 62 1.06 7.21 -23.99
CA GLN A 62 2.14 7.55 -23.07
C GLN A 62 1.65 7.12 -21.69
N VAL A 63 2.11 5.95 -21.27
CA VAL A 63 2.01 5.46 -19.90
C VAL A 63 2.64 6.54 -19.02
N PRO A 64 1.93 7.10 -18.04
CA PRO A 64 2.54 8.01 -17.07
C PRO A 64 3.72 7.29 -16.42
N THR A 65 4.92 7.77 -16.73
CA THR A 65 6.17 7.21 -16.23
C THR A 65 6.20 7.40 -14.72
N TYR A 66 6.13 6.31 -13.98
CA TYR A 66 6.43 6.25 -12.55
C TYR A 66 7.78 6.95 -12.31
N SER A 67 7.84 8.01 -11.52
CA SER A 67 9.11 8.68 -11.23
C SER A 67 9.67 8.17 -9.90
N SER A 68 10.77 7.42 -9.96
CA SER A 68 11.55 6.97 -8.81
C SER A 68 12.27 8.16 -8.17
N ALA A 69 11.63 8.83 -7.21
CA ALA A 69 12.26 9.72 -6.21
C ALA A 69 11.19 10.17 -5.22
N GLU A 70 11.07 9.54 -4.03
CA GLU A 70 10.28 10.01 -2.87
C GLU A 70 8.82 10.52 -3.10
N GLY A 71 8.27 10.44 -4.32
CA GLY A 71 7.19 11.30 -4.81
C GLY A 71 5.88 10.60 -5.14
N ASP A 72 5.82 9.28 -4.98
CA ASP A 72 4.60 8.47 -5.17
C ASP A 72 3.93 8.06 -3.86
N ALA A 73 4.50 8.53 -2.74
CA ALA A 73 4.03 8.17 -1.42
C ALA A 73 3.04 9.22 -0.90
N ILE A 74 1.88 8.76 -0.47
CA ILE A 74 0.82 9.63 0.03
C ILE A 74 1.11 9.92 1.51
N LEU A 75 1.43 11.18 1.81
CA LEU A 75 1.81 11.63 3.14
C LEU A 75 0.59 12.06 3.96
N MET A 76 0.59 11.73 5.25
CA MET A 76 -0.40 12.24 6.17
C MET A 76 -0.19 13.74 6.41
N PRO A 77 -1.20 14.59 6.20
CA PRO A 77 -1.01 16.05 6.18
C PRO A 77 -0.70 16.69 7.54
N ARG A 78 -0.91 16.00 8.67
CA ARG A 78 -0.80 16.59 10.03
C ARG A 78 0.21 15.88 10.95
N GLY A 79 1.29 15.33 10.40
CA GLY A 79 2.18 14.41 11.14
C GLY A 79 3.15 15.00 12.19
N ILE A 80 2.89 16.17 12.78
CA ILE A 80 3.86 16.82 13.69
C ILE A 80 3.27 17.13 15.07
N GLU A 81 1.94 17.15 15.19
CA GLU A 81 1.23 17.38 16.45
C GLU A 81 0.82 16.06 17.09
N GLU A 82 0.72 16.07 18.42
CA GLU A 82 0.20 14.93 19.18
C GLU A 82 -1.26 14.68 18.81
N GLN A 83 -1.57 13.45 18.38
CA GLN A 83 -2.92 13.05 17.97
C GLN A 83 -3.18 11.59 18.33
N ALA A 84 -4.46 11.25 18.49
CA ALA A 84 -4.87 9.86 18.70
C ALA A 84 -4.60 9.01 17.45
N LEU A 85 -4.19 7.75 17.66
CA LEU A 85 -3.98 6.76 16.60
C LEU A 85 -5.23 6.60 15.71
N GLU A 86 -6.43 6.74 16.27
CA GLU A 86 -7.68 6.71 15.52
C GLU A 86 -7.70 7.68 14.34
N ASN A 87 -7.17 8.90 14.50
CA ASN A 87 -7.14 9.90 13.43
C ASN A 87 -6.24 9.44 12.28
N VAL A 88 -5.11 8.82 12.62
CA VAL A 88 -4.16 8.25 11.66
C VAL A 88 -4.80 7.08 10.91
N LEU A 89 -5.47 6.17 11.61
CA LEU A 89 -6.16 5.01 11.02
C LEU A 89 -7.31 5.42 10.11
N ASN A 90 -8.07 6.45 10.49
CA ASN A 90 -9.11 7.03 9.65
C ASN A 90 -8.52 7.63 8.37
N TRP A 91 -7.41 8.37 8.48
CA TRP A 91 -6.69 8.88 7.31
C TRP A 91 -6.16 7.77 6.41
N MET A 92 -5.58 6.69 6.97
CA MET A 92 -5.11 5.55 6.19
C MET A 92 -6.26 4.89 5.43
N THR A 93 -7.38 4.67 6.10
CA THR A 93 -8.59 4.04 5.51
C THR A 93 -9.14 4.89 4.36
N ALA A 94 -9.35 6.19 4.59
CA ALA A 94 -9.83 7.13 3.58
C ALA A 94 -8.85 7.21 2.39
N THR A 95 -7.55 7.23 2.66
CA THR A 95 -6.52 7.24 1.61
C THR A 95 -6.61 5.99 0.73
N LEU A 96 -6.65 4.79 1.32
CA LEU A 96 -6.77 3.54 0.57
C LEU A 96 -8.09 3.47 -0.23
N LYS A 97 -9.18 3.94 0.37
CA LYS A 97 -10.52 3.86 -0.23
C LYS A 97 -10.74 4.88 -1.35
N ASP A 98 -10.43 6.14 -1.10
CA ASP A 98 -10.86 7.27 -1.92
C ASP A 98 -9.74 7.83 -2.80
N VAL A 99 -8.49 7.79 -2.32
CA VAL A 99 -7.34 8.31 -3.07
C VAL A 99 -6.70 7.22 -3.93
N VAL A 100 -6.48 6.03 -3.39
CA VAL A 100 -6.00 4.88 -4.19
C VAL A 100 -7.14 4.28 -5.05
N GLY A 101 -8.38 4.55 -4.65
CA GLY A 101 -9.58 4.14 -5.36
C GLY A 101 -9.88 2.65 -5.20
N MET A 102 -9.66 2.09 -4.02
CA MET A 102 -9.96 0.68 -3.76
C MET A 102 -11.47 0.45 -3.64
N ALA A 103 -11.98 -0.55 -4.34
CA ALA A 103 -13.38 -0.97 -4.23
C ALA A 103 -13.55 -2.09 -3.17
N ILE A 104 -13.05 -1.82 -1.96
CA ILE A 104 -13.23 -2.66 -0.78
C ILE A 104 -14.17 -1.93 0.18
N ASN A 105 -14.93 -2.69 0.98
CA ASN A 105 -15.78 -2.12 2.01
C ASN A 105 -14.94 -1.30 3.01
N GLU A 106 -15.37 -0.08 3.32
CA GLU A 106 -14.63 0.83 4.20
C GLU A 106 -14.45 0.27 5.61
N ASN A 107 -15.48 -0.40 6.16
CA ASN A 107 -15.39 -1.00 7.50
C ASN A 107 -14.40 -2.17 7.51
N GLU A 108 -14.32 -2.95 6.43
CA GLU A 108 -13.33 -4.04 6.30
C GLU A 108 -11.91 -3.48 6.19
N LEU A 109 -11.70 -2.43 5.40
CA LEU A 109 -10.41 -1.74 5.33
C LEU A 109 -10.02 -1.18 6.69
N ARG A 110 -10.92 -0.46 7.36
CA ARG A 110 -10.70 0.14 8.67
C ARG A 110 -10.37 -0.92 9.71
N ALA A 111 -11.14 -2.01 9.77
CA ALA A 111 -10.89 -3.12 10.68
C ALA A 111 -9.51 -3.75 10.43
N THR A 112 -9.13 -3.91 9.16
CA THR A 112 -7.83 -4.48 8.77
C THR A 112 -6.68 -3.59 9.26
N VAL A 113 -6.68 -2.30 8.93
CA VAL A 113 -5.59 -1.40 9.35
C VAL A 113 -5.57 -1.22 10.86
N THR A 114 -6.74 -1.13 11.51
CA THR A 114 -6.84 -1.02 12.97
C THR A 114 -6.23 -2.24 13.63
N ASN A 115 -6.65 -3.45 13.25
CA ASN A 115 -6.16 -4.68 13.85
C ASN A 115 -4.63 -4.84 13.70
N VAL A 116 -4.06 -4.45 12.55
CA VAL A 116 -2.60 -4.50 12.37
C VAL A 116 -1.89 -3.53 13.32
N PHE A 117 -2.30 -2.26 13.34
CA PHE A 117 -1.58 -1.23 14.10
C PHE A 117 -1.87 -1.24 15.61
N THR A 118 -2.94 -1.88 16.07
CA THR A 118 -3.18 -2.15 17.51
C THR A 118 -2.66 -3.52 17.94
N ASN A 119 -2.13 -4.32 17.02
CA ASN A 119 -1.59 -5.66 17.31
C ASN A 119 -0.28 -5.90 16.53
N LEU A 120 0.66 -4.96 16.66
CA LEU A 120 1.91 -4.98 15.92
C LEU A 120 2.80 -6.17 16.28
N GLU A 121 2.70 -6.74 17.49
CA GLU A 121 3.47 -7.92 17.89
C GLU A 121 3.10 -9.14 17.04
N TRP A 122 1.80 -9.33 16.85
CA TRP A 122 1.27 -10.33 15.93
C TRP A 122 1.67 -10.03 14.48
N ALA A 123 1.55 -8.78 14.06
CA ALA A 123 1.90 -8.38 12.68
C ALA A 123 3.38 -8.64 12.37
N HIS A 124 4.24 -8.37 13.34
CA HIS A 124 5.68 -8.58 13.25
C HIS A 124 6.04 -10.06 13.19
N SER A 125 5.52 -10.85 14.14
CA SER A 125 5.73 -12.30 14.17
C SER A 125 5.15 -13.03 12.94
N SER A 126 4.14 -12.44 12.29
CA SER A 126 3.57 -12.94 11.04
C SER A 126 4.35 -12.54 9.79
N GLY A 127 5.39 -11.70 9.92
CA GLY A 127 6.33 -11.34 8.84
C GLY A 127 5.85 -10.26 7.87
N PHE A 128 4.73 -9.60 8.14
CA PHE A 128 4.18 -8.56 7.27
C PHE A 128 4.28 -7.16 7.86
N ALA A 129 4.83 -6.99 9.06
CA ALA A 129 5.23 -5.69 9.59
C ALA A 129 6.66 -5.76 10.16
N ASP A 130 7.48 -4.73 9.94
CA ASP A 130 8.81 -4.65 10.54
C ASP A 130 9.04 -3.34 11.27
N PHE A 131 9.71 -3.45 12.41
CA PHE A 131 10.16 -2.34 13.23
C PHE A 131 11.46 -1.76 12.69
N SER A 132 11.61 -0.45 12.79
CA SER A 132 12.85 0.24 12.54
C SER A 132 13.05 1.36 13.56
N SER A 133 14.28 1.52 14.03
CA SER A 133 14.67 2.64 14.88
C SER A 133 16.10 3.04 14.62
N THR A 134 16.45 4.27 15.02
CA THR A 134 17.83 4.76 14.95
C THR A 134 18.41 4.84 16.36
N SER A 135 19.71 4.61 16.49
CA SER A 135 20.41 4.68 17.79
C SER A 135 20.54 6.10 18.35
N VAL A 136 20.25 7.12 17.54
CA VAL A 136 20.47 8.54 17.86
C VAL A 136 19.15 9.33 17.91
N GLY A 137 18.01 8.67 17.69
CA GLY A 137 16.68 9.30 17.66
C GLY A 137 15.78 8.94 18.84
N THR A 138 14.72 9.72 19.03
CA THR A 138 13.60 9.41 19.94
C THR A 138 12.43 8.72 19.24
N ASN A 139 12.50 8.60 17.91
CA ASN A 139 11.43 8.06 17.09
C ASN A 139 11.80 6.65 16.61
N SER A 140 10.76 5.87 16.39
CA SER A 140 10.82 4.59 15.71
C SER A 140 9.63 4.47 14.77
N SER A 141 9.66 3.46 13.92
CA SER A 141 8.65 3.28 12.89
C SER A 141 8.38 1.83 12.57
N TRP A 142 7.26 1.64 11.88
CA TRP A 142 6.76 0.37 11.40
C TRP A 142 6.49 0.46 9.90
N GLU A 143 6.97 -0.52 9.14
CA GLU A 143 6.54 -0.75 7.76
C GLU A 143 5.59 -1.95 7.72
N TYR A 144 4.29 -1.72 7.51
CA TYR A 144 3.31 -2.75 7.22
C TYR A 144 3.21 -2.98 5.70
N ARG A 145 3.33 -4.22 5.25
CA ARG A 145 3.28 -4.62 3.84
C ARG A 145 2.08 -5.52 3.59
N THR A 146 1.29 -5.19 2.58
CA THR A 146 0.07 -5.95 2.28
C THR A 146 -0.28 -5.92 0.80
N VAL A 147 -1.14 -6.85 0.40
CA VAL A 147 -1.69 -6.93 -0.94
C VAL A 147 -3.19 -7.08 -0.85
N PHE A 148 -3.91 -6.06 -1.30
CA PHE A 148 -5.35 -6.10 -1.42
C PHE A 148 -5.74 -6.63 -2.80
N ALA A 149 -6.90 -7.28 -2.89
CA ALA A 149 -7.47 -7.69 -4.18
C ALA A 149 -9.00 -7.54 -4.15
N TYR A 150 -9.57 -7.03 -5.24
CA TYR A 150 -11.01 -6.85 -5.40
C TYR A 150 -11.43 -6.97 -6.87
N PRO A 151 -12.68 -7.35 -7.17
CA PRO A 151 -13.14 -7.56 -8.54
C PRO A 151 -12.97 -6.32 -9.43
N ALA A 152 -12.60 -6.52 -10.70
CA ALA A 152 -12.70 -5.47 -11.70
C ALA A 152 -14.18 -5.29 -12.10
N ARG A 153 -14.62 -4.03 -12.26
CA ARG A 153 -16.01 -3.77 -12.66
C ARG A 153 -16.26 -4.30 -14.07
N GLY A 154 -17.35 -5.07 -14.24
CA GLY A 154 -17.80 -5.55 -15.55
C GLY A 154 -17.00 -6.69 -16.17
N ASP A 155 -15.90 -7.14 -15.57
CA ASP A 155 -15.07 -8.23 -16.10
C ASP A 155 -14.78 -9.30 -15.02
N PRO A 156 -15.50 -10.43 -15.01
CA PRO A 156 -15.30 -11.50 -14.03
C PRO A 156 -14.00 -12.28 -14.24
N SER A 157 -13.32 -12.09 -15.38
CA SER A 157 -12.01 -12.68 -15.65
C SER A 157 -10.87 -11.84 -15.09
N ARG A 158 -11.15 -10.64 -14.58
CA ARG A 158 -10.12 -9.72 -14.07
C ARG A 158 -10.41 -9.26 -12.66
N PHE A 159 -9.35 -8.91 -11.94
CA PHE A 159 -9.42 -8.29 -10.64
C PHE A 159 -8.33 -7.23 -10.52
N LEU A 160 -8.57 -6.24 -9.67
CA LEU A 160 -7.55 -5.27 -9.28
C LEU A 160 -6.82 -5.81 -8.06
N SER A 161 -5.51 -5.61 -8.02
CA SER A 161 -4.69 -5.89 -6.85
C SER A 161 -3.87 -4.65 -6.51
N VAL A 162 -3.77 -4.33 -5.22
CA VAL A 162 -2.98 -3.19 -4.75
C VAL A 162 -1.94 -3.71 -3.79
N VAL A 163 -0.70 -3.74 -4.25
CA VAL A 163 0.47 -3.95 -3.39
C VAL A 163 0.68 -2.65 -2.61
N THR A 164 0.87 -2.71 -1.31
CA THR A 164 0.89 -1.51 -0.47
C THR A 164 1.92 -1.65 0.65
N THR A 165 2.71 -0.61 0.85
CA THR A 165 3.43 -0.40 2.10
C THR A 165 2.82 0.78 2.84
N ILE A 166 2.60 0.61 4.14
CA ILE A 166 2.12 1.64 5.06
C ILE A 166 3.20 1.83 6.10
N TYR A 167 3.81 3.01 6.09
CA TYR A 167 4.80 3.43 7.07
C TYR A 167 4.10 4.22 8.18
N LEU A 168 4.35 3.87 9.44
CA LEU A 168 3.90 4.58 10.62
C LEU A 168 5.10 4.87 11.53
N GLU A 169 5.41 6.14 11.73
CA GLU A 169 6.42 6.61 12.67
C GLU A 169 5.75 7.32 13.84
N ALA A 170 6.33 7.21 15.02
CA ALA A 170 5.93 7.99 16.18
C ALA A 170 7.16 8.38 17.01
N ASN A 171 6.98 9.35 17.91
CA ASN A 171 7.91 9.63 19.01
C ASN A 171 7.83 8.57 20.13
N ILE A 172 7.74 7.31 19.73
CA ILE A 172 7.85 6.12 20.58
C ILE A 172 9.22 5.53 20.27
N LYS A 173 10.02 5.24 21.30
CA LYS A 173 11.41 4.81 21.08
C LYS A 173 11.58 3.30 20.97
N GLU A 174 11.06 2.59 21.96
CA GLU A 174 11.30 1.15 22.11
C GLU A 174 10.20 0.36 21.39
N GLU A 175 10.58 -0.70 20.69
CA GLU A 175 9.65 -1.60 19.98
C GLU A 175 8.54 -2.08 20.92
N SER A 176 8.92 -2.50 22.14
CA SER A 176 7.98 -3.01 23.13
C SER A 176 6.89 -2.03 23.57
N THR A 177 7.11 -0.72 23.40
CA THR A 177 6.11 0.31 23.73
C THR A 177 5.00 0.39 22.68
N TRP A 178 5.22 -0.13 21.47
CA TRP A 178 4.19 -0.26 20.44
C TRP A 178 3.22 -1.41 20.72
N TRP A 179 3.61 -2.37 21.56
CA TRP A 179 2.76 -3.49 21.92
C TRP A 179 1.58 -3.01 22.78
N GLY A 180 0.36 -3.25 22.30
CA GLY A 180 -0.85 -2.87 23.02
C GLY A 180 -1.23 -1.40 22.94
N ILE A 181 -0.70 -0.63 21.96
CA ILE A 181 -1.28 0.67 21.66
C ILE A 181 -2.73 0.51 21.19
N GLU A 182 -3.58 1.41 21.64
CA GLU A 182 -5.00 1.44 21.33
C GLU A 182 -5.33 2.59 20.39
N THR A 183 -6.53 2.63 19.82
CA THR A 183 -6.96 3.73 18.95
C THR A 183 -6.95 5.09 19.67
N THR A 184 -7.05 5.09 21.00
CA THR A 184 -7.00 6.29 21.86
C THR A 184 -5.58 6.72 22.22
N THR A 185 -4.55 5.90 21.96
CA THR A 185 -3.15 6.24 22.24
C THR A 185 -2.75 7.48 21.47
N THR A 186 -2.18 8.46 22.16
CA THR A 186 -1.72 9.72 21.57
C THR A 186 -0.20 9.74 21.42
N ALA A 187 0.27 10.21 20.27
CA ALA A 187 1.68 10.42 19.99
C ALA A 187 1.83 11.40 18.82
N CYS A 188 3.06 11.84 18.55
CA CYS A 188 3.39 12.57 17.33
C CYS A 188 3.56 11.58 16.18
N PHE A 189 2.44 11.15 15.60
CA PHE A 189 2.42 10.19 14.50
C PHE A 189 2.74 10.84 13.16
N LYS A 190 3.53 10.15 12.33
CA LYS A 190 3.66 10.39 10.90
C LYS A 190 3.31 9.13 10.16
N ALA A 191 2.57 9.27 9.06
CA ALA A 191 2.21 8.12 8.25
C ALA A 191 2.38 8.41 6.76
N LEU A 192 2.72 7.35 6.03
CA LEU A 192 2.95 7.39 4.59
C LEU A 192 2.44 6.08 3.97
N ILE A 193 1.74 6.18 2.84
CA ILE A 193 1.22 5.03 2.10
C ILE A 193 1.82 5.04 0.70
N LYS A 194 2.45 3.93 0.30
CA LYS A 194 2.92 3.72 -1.08
C LYS A 194 2.13 2.58 -1.73
N PRO A 195 1.28 2.87 -2.72
CA PRO A 195 0.50 1.86 -3.43
C PRO A 195 1.08 1.53 -4.81
N GLY A 196 1.00 0.26 -5.20
CA GLY A 196 1.20 -0.23 -6.57
C GLY A 196 -0.05 -0.96 -7.04
N LYS A 197 -0.83 -0.35 -7.93
CA LYS A 197 -2.10 -0.89 -8.42
C LYS A 197 -1.88 -1.70 -9.70
N LEU A 198 -2.46 -2.88 -9.74
CA LEU A 198 -2.31 -3.86 -10.80
C LEU A 198 -3.70 -4.30 -11.29
N LEU A 199 -3.87 -4.42 -12.60
CA LEU A 199 -4.97 -5.16 -13.20
C LEU A 199 -4.48 -6.56 -13.55
N VAL A 200 -5.17 -7.57 -13.03
CA VAL A 200 -4.72 -8.97 -13.09
C VAL A 200 -5.79 -9.82 -13.75
N THR A 201 -5.39 -10.64 -14.72
CA THR A 201 -6.28 -11.59 -15.38
C THR A 201 -6.22 -12.94 -14.69
N LYS A 202 -7.38 -13.60 -14.55
CA LYS A 202 -7.51 -14.95 -14.01
C LYS A 202 -6.59 -15.90 -14.79
N GLY A 203 -5.79 -16.65 -14.04
CA GLY A 203 -4.79 -17.55 -14.62
C GLY A 203 -3.37 -17.02 -14.55
N PHE A 204 -3.17 -15.75 -14.17
CA PHE A 204 -1.84 -15.21 -13.89
C PHE A 204 -1.04 -16.13 -12.97
N LYS A 205 0.21 -16.41 -13.38
CA LYS A 205 1.20 -17.15 -12.61
C LYS A 205 2.43 -16.29 -12.43
N SER A 206 2.89 -16.19 -11.19
CA SER A 206 4.11 -15.47 -10.86
C SER A 206 5.28 -16.03 -11.69
N PRO A 207 6.03 -15.18 -12.41
CA PRO A 207 7.18 -15.61 -13.21
C PRO A 207 8.43 -15.91 -12.37
N VAL A 208 8.39 -15.59 -11.07
CA VAL A 208 9.44 -15.79 -10.07
C VAL A 208 9.05 -16.90 -9.08
#